data_AF-A0A9D5EKA9-F1
#
_entry.id   AF-A0A9D5EKA9-F1
#
_cell.length_a   1.000
_cell.length_b   1.000
_cell.length_c   1.000
_cell.angle_alpha   90.00
_cell.angle_beta   90.00
_cell.angle_gamma   90.00
#
_symmetry.space_group_name_H-M   'P 1'
#
loop_
_entity.id
_entity.type
_entity.pdbx_description
1 polymer ?
#
loop_
_entity_poly.entity_id
_entity_poly.type
_entity_poly.pdbx_seq_one_letter_code
_entity_poly.pdbx_strand_id
1 'polypeptide(L)'
;MDCGEIVFSGHILRRMFERRIEFDDVLAVIRSGEVIEDYADDLPFPSALVLGQRDLRPLHVVVARDPATRRCVAVTVYEPDWDEWSPDFRRRLTP
;
A
#
# COMPACT_ATOMS: atom_id res chain seq x y z
N MET A 1 7.00 -0.31 -7.81
CA MET A 1 8.07 -0.20 -6.79
C MET A 1 9.02 -1.40 -6.97
N ASP A 2 10.35 -1.23 -6.84
CA ASP A 2 11.30 -2.36 -6.91
C ASP A 2 11.49 -3.00 -5.53
N CYS A 3 10.88 -4.17 -5.33
CA CYS A 3 10.93 -4.95 -4.10
C CYS A 3 11.54 -6.33 -4.39
N GLY A 4 12.65 -6.67 -3.72
CA GLY A 4 13.25 -8.00 -3.82
C GLY A 4 12.53 -9.03 -2.95
N GLU A 5 12.27 -8.67 -1.69
CA GLU A 5 11.50 -9.45 -0.72
C GLU A 5 10.35 -8.57 -0.21
N ILE A 6 9.16 -9.16 -0.02
CA ILE A 6 8.00 -8.49 0.57
C ILE A 6 7.63 -9.21 1.86
N VAL A 7 7.57 -8.46 2.96
CA VAL A 7 7.33 -9.00 4.30
C VAL A 7 6.00 -8.49 4.83
N PHE A 8 5.24 -9.42 5.40
CA PHE A 8 3.93 -9.17 5.99
C PHE A 8 4.01 -9.41 7.51
N SER A 9 3.74 -8.36 8.28
CA SER A 9 3.62 -8.45 9.73
C SER A 9 2.23 -8.95 10.14
N GLY A 10 2.07 -9.35 11.41
CA GLY A 10 0.75 -9.71 11.94
C GLY A 10 -0.28 -8.57 11.83
N HIS A 11 0.16 -7.30 11.84
CA HIS A 11 -0.74 -6.15 11.67
C HIS A 11 -1.43 -6.17 10.30
N ILE A 12 -0.67 -6.28 9.21
CA ILE A 12 -1.25 -6.27 7.87
C ILE A 12 -2.09 -7.52 7.61
N LEU A 13 -1.67 -8.69 8.10
CA LEU A 13 -2.47 -9.91 7.99
C LEU A 13 -3.84 -9.76 8.66
N ARG A 14 -3.90 -9.09 9.82
CA ARG A 14 -5.18 -8.76 10.47
C ARG A 14 -6.03 -7.81 9.61
N ARG A 15 -5.43 -6.76 9.04
CA ARG A 15 -6.14 -5.81 8.16
C ARG A 15 -6.71 -6.48 6.91
N MET A 16 -5.93 -7.35 6.30
CA MET A 16 -6.36 -8.15 5.14
C MET A 16 -7.58 -9.01 5.49
N PHE A 17 -7.52 -9.72 6.63
CA PHE A 17 -8.64 -10.53 7.11
C PHE A 17 -9.90 -9.70 7.39
N GLU A 18 -9.77 -8.59 8.13
CA GLU A 18 -10.87 -7.68 8.45
C GLU A 18 -11.57 -7.12 7.20
N ARG A 19 -10.82 -6.92 6.11
CA ARG A 19 -11.27 -6.26 4.88
C ARG A 19 -11.52 -7.21 3.71
N ARG A 20 -11.34 -8.52 3.92
CA ARG A 20 -11.45 -9.55 2.86
C ARG A 20 -10.61 -9.18 1.63
N ILE A 21 -9.33 -8.93 1.90
CA ILE A 21 -8.31 -8.60 0.89
C ILE A 21 -7.34 -9.78 0.83
N GLU A 22 -7.19 -10.36 -0.36
CA GLU A 22 -6.35 -11.54 -0.54
C GLU A 22 -4.88 -11.16 -0.63
N PHE A 23 -4.00 -12.13 -0.35
CA PHE A 23 -2.56 -11.92 -0.42
C PHE A 23 -2.08 -11.51 -1.81
N ASP A 24 -2.63 -12.15 -2.85
CA ASP A 24 -2.30 -11.87 -4.25
C ASP A 24 -2.72 -10.46 -4.67
N ASP A 25 -3.77 -9.92 -4.06
CA ASP A 25 -4.21 -8.54 -4.32
C ASP A 25 -3.17 -7.53 -3.83
N VAL A 26 -2.68 -7.71 -2.60
CA VAL A 26 -1.63 -6.85 -2.04
C VAL A 26 -0.35 -6.97 -2.84
N LEU A 27 0.06 -8.19 -3.20
CA LEU A 27 1.26 -8.41 -4.01
C LEU A 27 1.18 -7.74 -5.38
N ALA A 28 0.03 -7.84 -6.06
CA ALA A 28 -0.18 -7.20 -7.35
C ALA A 28 -0.07 -5.68 -7.24
N VAL A 29 -0.71 -5.07 -6.23
CA VAL A 29 -0.61 -3.62 -5.99
C VAL A 29 0.83 -3.18 -5.74
N ILE A 30 1.59 -3.90 -4.90
CA ILE A 30 3.00 -3.55 -4.62
C ILE A 30 3.86 -3.62 -5.89
N ARG A 31 3.61 -4.61 -6.75
CA ARG A 31 4.42 -4.87 -7.96
C ARG A 31 4.09 -3.95 -9.13
N SER A 32 2.81 -3.68 -9.38
CA SER A 32 2.36 -2.95 -10.58
C SER A 32 1.53 -1.69 -10.30
N GLY A 33 1.29 -1.36 -9.03
CA GLY A 33 0.57 -0.17 -8.65
C GLY A 33 1.38 1.13 -8.85
N GLU A 34 0.66 2.23 -8.78
CA GLU A 34 1.15 3.60 -8.88
C GLU A 34 1.50 4.12 -7.49
N VAL A 35 2.71 4.66 -7.30
CA VAL A 35 3.03 5.38 -6.07
C VAL A 35 2.36 6.76 -6.15
N ILE A 36 1.49 7.07 -5.21
CA ILE A 36 0.69 8.30 -5.20
C ILE A 36 1.08 9.26 -4.07
N GLU A 37 1.70 8.76 -2.99
CA GLU A 37 2.30 9.58 -1.93
C GLU A 37 3.63 8.96 -1.50
N ASP A 38 4.64 9.80 -1.26
CA ASP A 38 5.94 9.41 -0.71
C ASP A 38 6.08 9.97 0.71
N TYR A 39 6.43 9.09 1.66
CA TYR A 39 6.66 9.41 3.06
C TYR A 39 8.14 9.15 3.38
N ALA A 40 9.01 10.02 2.85
CA ALA A 40 10.46 9.86 2.94
C ALA A 40 11.00 9.93 4.38
N ASP A 41 10.27 10.61 5.27
CA ASP A 41 10.65 10.83 6.66
C ASP A 41 10.15 9.74 7.62
N ASP A 42 9.42 8.74 7.12
CA ASP A 42 8.96 7.61 7.94
C ASP A 42 10.13 6.79 8.50
N LEU A 43 9.92 6.26 9.71
CA LEU A 43 10.87 5.41 10.41
C LEU A 43 10.28 4.01 10.66
N PRO A 44 11.11 2.95 10.60
CA PRO A 44 12.56 2.96 10.42
C PRO A 44 13.03 3.09 8.96
N PHE A 45 12.12 3.01 8.00
CA PHE A 45 12.41 3.11 6.58
C PHE A 45 11.40 4.07 5.92
N PRO A 46 11.83 4.81 4.88
CA PRO A 46 10.90 5.60 4.08
C PRO A 46 9.80 4.69 3.55
N SER A 47 8.59 5.23 3.51
CA SER A 47 7.42 4.50 3.03
C SER A 47 6.72 5.25 1.91
N ALA A 48 5.82 4.57 1.22
CA ALA A 48 5.02 5.16 0.15
C ALA A 48 3.63 4.54 0.13
N LEU A 49 2.65 5.35 -0.29
CA LEU A 49 1.30 4.91 -0.57
C LEU A 49 1.22 4.47 -2.04
N VAL A 50 0.84 3.22 -2.24
CA VAL A 50 0.68 2.62 -3.57
C VAL A 50 -0.80 2.40 -3.85
N LEU A 51 -1.31 3.00 -4.92
CA LEU A 51 -2.63 2.75 -5.47
C LEU A 51 -2.55 1.66 -6.52
N GLY A 52 -3.42 0.67 -6.41
CA GLY A 52 -3.69 -0.28 -7.48
C GLY A 52 -5.15 -0.67 -7.49
N GLN A 53 -5.50 -1.59 -8.38
CA GLN A 53 -6.85 -2.10 -8.49
C GLN A 53 -6.81 -3.60 -8.73
N ARG A 54 -7.75 -4.30 -8.10
CA ARG A 54 -8.02 -5.71 -8.35
C ARG A 54 -9.48 -5.84 -8.70
N ASP A 55 -9.73 -6.36 -9.90
CA ASP A 55 -11.05 -6.34 -10.55
C ASP A 55 -11.63 -4.91 -10.58
N LEU A 56 -12.63 -4.62 -9.75
CA LEU A 56 -13.28 -3.30 -9.63
C LEU A 56 -13.04 -2.65 -8.26
N ARG A 57 -12.13 -3.19 -7.45
CA ARG A 57 -11.83 -2.72 -6.10
C ARG A 57 -10.51 -1.93 -6.08
N PRO A 58 -10.54 -0.61 -5.85
CA PRO A 58 -9.33 0.18 -5.65
C PRO A 58 -8.69 -0.19 -4.32
N LEU A 59 -7.37 -0.31 -4.29
CA LEU A 59 -6.61 -0.68 -3.10
C LEU A 59 -5.47 0.28 -2.87
N HIS A 60 -5.38 0.77 -1.64
CA HIS A 60 -4.26 1.53 -1.11
C HIS A 60 -3.42 0.63 -0.21
N VAL A 61 -2.14 0.51 -0.53
CA VAL A 61 -1.15 -0.23 0.25
C VAL A 61 -0.04 0.72 0.67
N VAL A 62 0.22 0.82 1.98
CA VAL A 62 1.41 1.52 2.47
C VAL A 62 2.55 0.51 2.53
N VAL A 63 3.67 0.85 1.89
CA VAL A 63 4.84 -0.02 1.80
C VAL A 63 6.06 0.76 2.27
N ALA A 64 6.70 0.28 3.34
CA ALA A 64 8.01 0.77 3.76
C ALA A 64 9.10 0.01 2.98
N ARG A 65 10.14 0.70 2.51
CA ARG A 65 11.21 0.07 1.71
C ARG A 65 12.57 0.40 2.32
N ASP A 66 13.29 -0.66 2.69
CA ASP A 66 14.71 -0.54 3.03
C ASP A 66 15.52 -0.26 1.75
N PRO A 67 16.13 0.94 1.63
CA PRO A 67 16.86 1.33 0.43
C PRO A 67 18.15 0.52 0.23
N ALA A 68 18.73 -0.06 1.30
CA ALA A 68 19.96 -0.82 1.23
C ALA A 68 19.73 -2.26 0.76
N THR A 69 18.64 -2.90 1.21
CA THR A 69 18.37 -4.32 0.93
C THR A 69 17.30 -4.54 -0.13
N ARG A 70 16.54 -3.50 -0.52
CA ARG A 70 15.32 -3.59 -1.36
C ARG A 70 14.23 -4.47 -0.72
N ARG A 71 14.31 -4.68 0.59
CA ARG A 71 13.26 -5.34 1.37
C ARG A 71 12.09 -4.38 1.55
N CYS A 72 10.91 -4.82 1.18
CA CYS A 72 9.67 -4.08 1.35
C CYS A 72 8.87 -4.69 2.50
N VAL A 73 8.31 -3.84 3.35
CA VAL A 73 7.42 -4.22 4.44
C VAL A 73 6.05 -3.63 4.12
N ALA A 74 5.08 -4.51 3.91
CA ALA A 74 3.70 -4.08 3.73
C ALA A 74 3.14 -3.67 5.10
N VAL A 75 2.87 -2.37 5.27
CA VAL A 75 2.50 -1.77 6.55
C VAL A 75 1.01 -1.94 6.81
N THR A 76 0.17 -1.57 5.84
CA THR A 76 -1.29 -1.68 5.90
C THR A 76 -1.87 -1.73 4.48
N VAL A 77 -3.12 -2.20 4.36
CA VAL A 77 -3.87 -2.20 3.10
C VAL A 77 -5.34 -1.89 3.34
N TYR A 78 -5.95 -1.03 2.52
CA TYR A 78 -7.36 -0.65 2.62
C TYR A 78 -7.97 -0.25 1.27
N GLU A 79 -9.30 -0.25 1.18
CA GLU A 79 -10.03 0.39 0.07
C GLU A 79 -10.21 1.88 0.42
N PRO A 80 -9.83 2.82 -0.45
CA PRO A 80 -9.98 4.25 -0.19
C PRO A 80 -11.46 4.67 -0.13
N ASP A 81 -11.78 5.58 0.78
CA ASP A 81 -13.12 6.16 0.94
C ASP A 81 -13.32 7.31 -0.07
N TRP A 82 -14.49 7.37 -0.70
CA TRP A 82 -14.86 8.42 -1.65
C TRP A 82 -15.01 9.79 -0.98
N ASP A 83 -15.26 9.84 0.33
CA ASP A 83 -15.38 11.09 1.09
C ASP A 83 -14.00 11.65 1.50
N GLU A 84 -12.95 10.81 1.48
CA GLU A 84 -11.58 11.19 1.84
C GLU A 84 -10.68 11.39 0.63
N TRP A 85 -11.03 10.81 -0.53
CA TRP A 85 -10.19 10.75 -1.72
C TRP A 85 -10.89 11.30 -2.96
N SER A 86 -10.09 11.85 -3.88
CA SER A 86 -10.56 12.25 -5.21
C SER A 86 -11.23 11.06 -5.93
N PRO A 87 -12.11 11.31 -6.92
CA PRO A 87 -12.82 10.23 -7.62
C PRO A 87 -11.93 9.20 -8.32
N ASP A 88 -10.65 9.52 -8.52
CA ASP A 88 -9.64 8.65 -9.09
C ASP A 88 -8.71 8.01 -8.04
N PHE A 89 -9.00 8.25 -6.76
CA PHE A 89 -8.31 7.78 -5.55
C PHE A 89 -6.85 8.19 -5.40
N ARG A 90 -6.37 9.16 -6.20
CA ARG A 90 -4.95 9.57 -6.17
C ARG A 90 -4.62 10.65 -5.16
N ARG A 91 -5.61 11.44 -4.73
CA ARG A 91 -5.39 12.63 -3.90
C ARG A 91 -6.37 12.67 -2.73
N ARG A 92 -5.87 12.97 -1.53
CA ARG A 92 -6.72 13.26 -0.38
C ARG A 92 -7.51 14.55 -0.60
N LEU A 93 -8.79 14.54 -0.24
CA LEU A 93 -9.65 15.73 -0.26
C LEU A 93 -9.35 16.66 0.92
N THR A 94 -8.96 16.07 2.05
CA THR A 94 -8.58 16.77 3.27
C THR A 94 -7.05 16.79 3.41
N PRO A 95 -6.43 17.96 3.62
CA PRO A 95 -5.01 18.10 3.86
C PRO A 95 -4.58 17.65 5.27
#